data_AF-A0A3R6G757-F1
#
_entry.id   AF-A0A3R6G757-F1
#
_cell.length_a   1.000
_cell.length_b   1.000
_cell.length_c   1.000
_cell.angle_alpha   90.00
_cell.angle_beta   90.00
_cell.angle_gamma   90.00
#
_symmetry.space_group_name_H-M   'P 1'
#
loop_
_entity.id
_entity.type
_entity.pdbx_description
1 polymer ?
#
loop_
_entity_poly.entity_id
_entity_poly.type
_entity_poly.pdbx_seq_one_letter_code
_entity_poly.pdbx_strand_id
1 'polypeptide(L)'
;MRKKLNHLTGDIESWKEDMVNDYAEFFRWHADDLYEAMAAKTILEPVYETAKGLGLAALEESLRHNIEHLTDDLVYGDLERQSTGKMSNMAYGLELKAKQKMIQFFSAVQTVIAEGKKIEG
;
A
#
# COMPACT_ATOMS: atom_id res chain seq x y z
N MET A 1 7.06 6.84 -6.48
CA MET A 1 6.96 5.39 -6.17
C MET A 1 8.20 4.85 -5.46
N ARG A 2 9.39 4.81 -6.07
CA ARG A 2 10.64 4.29 -5.44
C ARG A 2 10.89 4.77 -4.00
N LYS A 3 10.78 6.09 -3.75
CA LYS A 3 10.97 6.68 -2.42
C LYS A 3 10.00 6.11 -1.37
N LYS A 4 8.73 5.92 -1.73
CA LYS A 4 7.71 5.33 -0.83
C LYS A 4 8.02 3.85 -0.55
N LEU A 5 8.46 3.10 -1.57
CA LEU A 5 8.86 1.70 -1.42
C LEU A 5 10.05 1.55 -0.47
N ASN A 6 11.09 2.39 -0.64
CA ASN A 6 12.25 2.39 0.26
C ASN A 6 11.87 2.70 1.71
N HIS A 7 10.97 3.67 1.91
CA HIS A 7 10.48 4.00 3.25
C HIS A 7 9.73 2.84 3.89
N LEU A 8 8.81 2.20 3.15
CA LEU A 8 8.11 1.01 3.64
C LEU A 8 9.08 -0.13 3.98
N THR A 9 10.10 -0.37 3.15
CA THR A 9 11.13 -1.38 3.45
C THR A 9 11.89 -1.05 4.74
N GLY A 10 12.31 0.20 4.92
CA GLY A 10 13.02 0.63 6.13
C GLY A 10 12.17 0.50 7.39
N ASP A 11 10.90 0.91 7.34
CA ASP A 11 9.97 0.77 8.47
C ASP A 11 9.76 -0.71 8.83
N ILE A 12 9.55 -1.58 7.82
CA ILE A 12 9.39 -3.02 8.00
C ILE A 12 10.65 -3.65 8.63
N GLU A 13 11.85 -3.25 8.19
CA GLU A 13 13.10 -3.74 8.75
C GLU A 13 13.27 -3.31 10.21
N SER A 14 13.05 -2.02 10.51
CA SER A 14 13.12 -1.48 11.87
C SER A 14 12.18 -2.21 12.83
N TRP A 15 10.91 -2.36 12.46
CA TRP A 15 9.94 -3.00 13.36
C TRP A 15 10.17 -4.51 13.51
N LYS A 16 10.79 -5.18 12.52
CA LYS A 16 11.23 -6.57 12.68
C LYS A 16 12.37 -6.68 13.68
N GLU A 17 13.28 -5.72 13.71
CA GLU A 17 14.32 -5.65 14.74
C GLU A 17 13.69 -5.42 16.12
N ASP A 18 12.73 -4.50 16.24
CA ASP A 18 11.99 -4.26 17.50
C ASP A 18 11.28 -5.53 17.99
N MET A 19 10.66 -6.29 17.09
CA MET A 19 10.02 -7.58 17.40
C MET A 19 11.00 -8.60 18.00
N VAL A 20 12.25 -8.60 17.54
CA VAL A 20 13.30 -9.49 18.05
C VAL A 20 13.85 -9.00 19.40
N ASN A 21 13.95 -7.67 19.57
CA ASN A 21 14.52 -7.05 20.77
C ASN A 21 13.57 -7.08 21.98
N ASP A 22 12.31 -6.68 21.79
CA ASP A 22 11.26 -6.76 22.81
C ASP A 22 9.91 -7.06 22.13
N TYR A 23 9.59 -8.35 22.10
CA TYR A 23 8.34 -8.82 21.49
C TYR A 23 7.09 -8.22 22.13
N ALA A 24 7.07 -8.03 23.45
CA ALA A 24 5.88 -7.55 24.15
C ALA A 24 5.64 -6.06 23.86
N GLU A 25 6.72 -5.27 23.82
CA GLU A 25 6.65 -3.86 23.44
C GLU A 25 6.27 -3.70 21.97
N PHE A 26 6.92 -4.44 21.07
CA PHE A 26 6.58 -4.49 19.65
C PHE A 26 5.11 -4.84 19.43
N PHE A 27 4.63 -5.91 20.07
CA PHE A 27 3.25 -6.36 19.89
C PHE A 27 2.24 -5.29 20.31
N ARG A 28 2.57 -4.52 21.36
CA ARG A 28 1.70 -3.46 21.87
C ARG A 28 1.66 -2.22 20.98
N TRP A 29 2.74 -1.90 20.26
CA TRP A 29 2.90 -0.59 19.60
C TRP A 29 3.14 -0.60 18.10
N HIS A 30 3.64 -1.70 17.53
CA HIS A 30 4.13 -1.72 16.15
C HIS A 30 3.57 -2.87 15.31
N ALA A 31 2.83 -3.82 15.91
CA ALA A 31 2.31 -4.98 15.18
C ALA A 31 1.31 -4.61 14.08
N ASP A 32 0.44 -3.64 14.33
CA ASP A 32 -0.52 -3.12 13.35
C ASP A 32 0.16 -2.30 12.26
N ASP A 33 1.07 -1.41 12.63
CA ASP A 33 1.87 -0.61 11.70
C ASP A 33 2.73 -1.49 10.77
N LEU A 34 3.38 -2.53 11.31
CA LEU A 34 4.14 -3.50 10.52
C LEU A 34 3.24 -4.22 9.51
N TYR A 35 2.08 -4.69 9.96
CA TYR A 35 1.15 -5.38 9.08
C TYR A 35 0.63 -4.47 7.95
N GLU A 36 0.26 -3.24 8.29
CA GLU A 36 -0.21 -2.24 7.32
C GLU A 36 0.89 -1.90 6.29
N ALA A 37 2.14 -1.72 6.73
CA ALA A 37 3.27 -1.45 5.84
C ALA A 37 3.58 -2.63 4.92
N MET A 38 3.52 -3.86 5.44
CA MET A 38 3.65 -5.07 4.62
C MET A 38 2.55 -5.14 3.55
N ALA A 39 1.28 -4.92 3.92
CA ALA A 39 0.18 -4.91 2.96
C ALA A 39 0.35 -3.81 1.89
N ALA A 40 0.72 -2.60 2.30
CA ALA A 40 1.00 -1.50 1.37
C ALA A 40 2.18 -1.82 0.43
N LYS A 41 3.25 -2.45 0.94
CA LYS A 41 4.40 -2.87 0.13
C LYS A 41 3.98 -3.91 -0.91
N THR A 42 3.17 -4.90 -0.52
CA THR A 42 2.65 -5.93 -1.44
C THR A 42 1.85 -5.33 -2.59
N ILE A 43 1.13 -4.23 -2.37
CA ILE A 43 0.41 -3.50 -3.42
C ILE A 43 1.36 -2.67 -4.28
N LEU A 44 2.28 -1.91 -3.67
CA LEU A 44 3.11 -0.93 -4.37
C LEU A 44 4.23 -1.57 -5.19
N GLU A 45 4.85 -2.65 -4.70
CA GLU A 45 6.03 -3.25 -5.31
C GLU A 45 5.78 -3.75 -6.74
N PRO A 46 4.71 -4.51 -7.04
CA PRO A 46 4.40 -4.92 -8.41
C PRO A 46 4.17 -3.73 -9.34
N VAL A 47 3.42 -2.71 -8.89
CA VAL A 47 3.14 -1.49 -9.67
C VAL A 47 4.45 -0.76 -10.00
N TYR A 48 5.36 -0.67 -9.04
CA TYR A 48 6.67 -0.04 -9.26
C TYR A 48 7.56 -0.84 -10.22
N GLU A 49 7.63 -2.17 -10.09
CA GLU A 49 8.41 -3.00 -11.01
C GLU A 49 7.86 -2.92 -12.43
N THR A 50 6.54 -2.96 -12.60
CA THR A 50 5.89 -2.73 -13.89
C THR A 50 6.20 -1.32 -14.42
N ALA A 51 6.16 -0.29 -13.58
CA ALA A 51 6.46 1.08 -13.98
C ALA A 51 7.89 1.29 -14.48
N LYS A 52 8.90 0.59 -13.93
CA LYS A 52 10.31 0.74 -14.35
C LYS A 52 10.54 0.42 -15.82
N GLY A 53 9.79 -0.54 -16.35
CA GLY A 53 9.93 -1.03 -17.72
C GLY A 53 8.98 -0.39 -18.73
N LEU A 54 8.06 0.47 -18.27
CA LEU A 54 6.98 1.01 -19.08
C LEU A 54 7.17 2.49 -19.40
N GLY A 55 6.66 2.91 -20.57
CA GLY A 55 6.50 4.33 -20.90
C GLY A 55 5.37 4.99 -20.11
N LEU A 56 5.36 6.33 -20.10
CA LEU A 56 4.44 7.14 -19.28
C LEU A 56 2.95 6.76 -19.46
N ALA A 57 2.51 6.52 -20.69
CA ALA A 57 1.12 6.16 -20.99
C ALA A 57 0.71 4.81 -20.36
N ALA A 58 1.59 3.81 -20.41
CA ALA A 58 1.33 2.50 -19.81
C ALA A 58 1.39 2.54 -18.27
N LEU A 59 2.19 3.45 -17.71
CA LEU A 59 2.17 3.74 -16.28
C LEU A 59 0.85 4.37 -15.83
N GLU A 60 0.34 5.36 -16.56
CA GLU A 60 -0.96 5.98 -16.25
C GLU A 60 -2.10 4.97 -16.25
N GLU A 61 -2.11 4.09 -17.26
CA GLU A 61 -3.10 3.03 -17.36
C GLU A 61 -2.98 2.01 -16.23
N SER A 62 -1.75 1.62 -15.88
CA SER A 62 -1.50 0.76 -14.72
C SER A 62 -2.00 1.38 -13.42
N LEU A 63 -1.73 2.68 -13.19
CA LEU A 63 -2.21 3.39 -12.01
C LEU A 63 -3.73 3.46 -11.97
N ARG A 64 -4.38 3.73 -13.11
CA ARG A 64 -5.84 3.77 -13.23
C ARG A 64 -6.46 2.43 -12.85
N HIS A 65 -5.98 1.34 -13.44
CA HIS A 65 -6.46 0.00 -13.13
C HIS A 65 -6.26 -0.39 -11.67
N ASN A 66 -5.12 -0.04 -11.06
CA ASN A 66 -4.89 -0.31 -9.65
C ASN A 66 -5.84 0.50 -8.75
N ILE A 67 -6.10 1.77 -9.07
CA ILE A 67 -7.07 2.58 -8.33
C ILE A 67 -8.48 1.98 -8.45
N GLU A 68 -8.90 1.61 -9.66
CA GLU A 68 -10.20 0.99 -9.91
C GLU A 68 -10.35 -0.31 -9.11
N HIS A 69 -9.42 -1.25 -9.26
CA HIS A 69 -9.46 -2.54 -8.56
C HIS A 69 -9.48 -2.36 -7.03
N LEU A 70 -8.62 -1.50 -6.48
CA LEU A 70 -8.59 -1.27 -5.04
C LEU A 70 -9.85 -0.58 -4.53
N THR A 71 -10.48 0.27 -5.35
CA THR A 71 -11.75 0.93 -5.02
C THR A 71 -12.89 -0.09 -5.04
N ASP A 72 -12.94 -0.96 -6.05
CA ASP A 72 -13.93 -2.03 -6.15
C ASP A 72 -13.85 -2.97 -4.96
N ASP A 73 -12.64 -3.37 -4.54
CA ASP A 73 -12.42 -4.16 -3.33
C ASP A 73 -12.98 -3.48 -2.07
N LEU A 74 -12.93 -2.14 -1.99
CA LEU A 74 -13.42 -1.38 -0.83
C LEU A 74 -14.92 -1.12 -0.86
N VAL A 75 -15.52 -1.03 -2.06
CA VAL A 75 -16.94 -0.71 -2.25
C VAL A 75 -17.80 -1.97 -2.28
N TYR A 76 -17.32 -3.02 -2.94
CA TYR A 76 -18.07 -4.25 -3.18
C TYR A 76 -17.55 -5.45 -2.38
N GLY A 77 -16.35 -5.35 -1.79
CA GLY A 77 -15.81 -6.38 -0.92
C GLY A 77 -16.50 -6.41 0.45
N ASP A 78 -16.40 -7.54 1.13
CA ASP A 78 -16.85 -7.66 2.51
C ASP A 78 -16.03 -6.72 3.41
N LEU A 79 -16.66 -6.08 4.40
CA LEU A 79 -15.96 -5.21 5.35
C LEU A 79 -15.31 -5.99 6.51
N GLU A 80 -15.70 -7.26 6.66
CA GLU A 80 -15.15 -8.18 7.64
C GLU A 80 -14.85 -9.51 6.97
N ARG A 81 -13.76 -10.15 7.38
CA ARG A 81 -13.55 -11.55 7.03
C ARG A 81 -14.59 -12.36 7.81
N GLN A 82 -15.26 -13.32 7.18
CA GLN A 82 -16.17 -14.26 7.87
C GLN A 82 -15.42 -15.25 8.80
N SER A 83 -14.32 -14.80 9.41
CA SER A 83 -13.50 -15.55 10.36
C SER A 83 -14.05 -15.37 11.77
N THR A 84 -14.07 -16.45 12.54
CA THR A 84 -14.40 -16.41 13.97
C THR A 84 -13.27 -15.82 14.83
N GLY A 85 -12.11 -15.54 14.24
CA GLY A 85 -10.93 -14.99 14.91
C GLY A 85 -10.89 -13.47 14.91
N LYS A 86 -10.99 -12.84 16.09
CA LYS A 86 -10.90 -11.36 16.26
C LYS A 86 -9.65 -10.75 15.61
N MET A 87 -8.50 -11.40 15.75
CA MET A 87 -7.23 -10.94 15.15
C MET A 87 -7.26 -10.99 13.62
N SER A 88 -7.95 -11.97 13.03
CA SER A 88 -8.09 -12.06 11.57
C SER A 88 -8.92 -10.90 11.02
N ASN A 89 -9.97 -10.49 11.73
CA ASN A 89 -10.80 -9.35 11.31
C ASN A 89 -10.06 -8.02 11.51
N MET A 90 -9.26 -7.89 12.58
CA MET A 90 -8.40 -6.73 12.77
C MET A 90 -7.33 -6.61 11.68
N ALA A 91 -6.64 -7.72 11.35
CA ALA A 91 -5.69 -7.76 10.26
C ALA A 91 -6.35 -7.37 8.93
N TYR A 92 -7.54 -7.89 8.65
CA TYR A 92 -8.29 -7.52 7.44
C TYR A 92 -8.62 -6.03 7.38
N GLY A 93 -9.04 -5.41 8.50
CA GLY A 93 -9.25 -3.97 8.57
C GLY A 93 -7.98 -3.16 8.25
N LEU A 94 -6.81 -3.65 8.68
CA LEU A 94 -5.52 -3.04 8.33
C LEU A 94 -5.19 -3.18 6.83
N GLU A 95 -5.57 -4.28 6.18
CA GLU A 95 -5.44 -4.43 4.73
C GLU A 95 -6.30 -3.38 4.00
N LEU A 96 -7.57 -3.22 4.40
CA LEU A 96 -8.46 -2.22 3.82
C LEU A 96 -7.90 -0.80 3.99
N LYS A 97 -7.36 -0.49 5.17
CA LYS A 97 -6.68 0.79 5.44
C LYS A 97 -5.46 0.99 4.55
N ALA A 98 -4.65 -0.05 4.33
CA ALA A 98 -3.53 0.00 3.41
C ALA A 98 -3.99 0.25 1.96
N LYS A 99 -5.07 -0.41 1.50
CA LYS A 99 -5.67 -0.18 0.18
C LYS A 99 -6.10 1.28 0.01
N GLN A 100 -6.80 1.85 1.00
CA GLN A 100 -7.22 3.26 0.99
C GLN A 100 -6.03 4.21 0.86
N LYS A 101 -4.96 4.00 1.64
CA LYS A 101 -3.73 4.81 1.56
C LYS A 101 -3.04 4.67 0.21
N MET A 102 -3.05 3.47 -0.40
CA MET A 102 -2.46 3.26 -1.72
C MET A 102 -3.26 3.92 -2.84
N ILE A 103 -4.60 3.93 -2.78
CA ILE A 103 -5.44 4.70 -3.72
C ILE A 103 -5.07 6.18 -3.67
N GLN A 104 -4.97 6.76 -2.48
CA GLN A 104 -4.57 8.17 -2.31
C GLN A 104 -3.18 8.43 -2.89
N PHE A 105 -2.23 7.52 -2.63
CA PHE A 105 -0.88 7.63 -3.16
C PHE A 105 -0.85 7.55 -4.69
N PHE A 106 -1.53 6.57 -5.29
CA PHE A 106 -1.59 6.44 -6.75
C PHE A 106 -2.29 7.63 -7.41
N SER A 107 -3.36 8.15 -6.82
CA SER A 107 -4.07 9.34 -7.30
C SER A 107 -3.16 10.58 -7.29
N ALA A 108 -2.34 10.73 -6.23
CA ALA A 108 -1.34 11.80 -6.16
C ALA A 108 -0.26 11.64 -7.24
N VAL A 109 0.19 10.42 -7.52
CA VAL A 109 1.15 10.15 -8.61
C VAL A 109 0.54 10.49 -9.97
N GLN A 110 -0.71 10.12 -10.24
CA GLN A 110 -1.41 10.48 -11.48
C GLN A 110 -1.52 12.01 -11.64
N THR A 111 -1.80 12.72 -10.55
CA THR A 111 -1.89 14.19 -10.56
C THR A 111 -0.56 14.82 -10.98
N VAL A 112 0.55 14.38 -10.39
CA VAL A 112 1.90 14.88 -10.73
C VAL A 112 2.24 14.59 -12.20
N ILE A 113 1.89 13.41 -12.71
CA ILE A 113 2.09 13.07 -14.13
C ILE A 113 1.28 14.02 -15.04
N ALA A 114 0.01 14.25 -14.72
CA ALA A 114 -0.86 15.13 -15.50
C ALA A 114 -0.37 16.59 -15.49
N GLU A 115 0.18 17.08 -14.38
CA GLU A 115 0.79 18.41 -14.27
C GLU A 115 2.07 18.53 -15.11
N GLY A 116 2.93 17.52 -15.11
CA GLY A 116 4.14 17.49 -15.94
C GLY A 116 3.83 17.63 -17.44
N LYS A 117 2.77 16.95 -17.92
CA LYS A 117 2.30 17.06 -19.31
C LYS A 117 1.82 18.46 -19.69
N LYS A 118 1.25 19.23 -18.75
CA LYS A 118 0.78 20.61 -19.00
C LYS A 118 1.92 21.61 -19.16
N ILE A 119 3.13 21.27 -18.71
CA ILE A 119 4.31 22.13 -18.80
C ILE A 119 5.06 21.88 -20.12
N GLU A 120 4.94 20.67 -20.68
CA GLU A 120 5.58 20.27 -21.95
C GLU A 120 4.75 20.58 -23.21
N GLY A 121 3.47 20.94 -23.08
CA GLY A 121 2.56 21.28 -24.19
C GLY A 121 2.24 22.77 -24.27
#